data_AF-A0A661R1F4-F1
#
_entry.id   AF-A0A661R1F4-F1
#
_cell.length_a   1.000
_cell.length_b   1.000
_cell.length_c   1.000
_cell.angle_alpha   90.00
_cell.angle_beta   90.00
_cell.angle_gamma   90.00
#
_symmetry.space_group_name_H-M   'P 1'
#
loop_
_entity.id
_entity.type
_entity.pdbx_description
1 polymer ?
#
loop_
_entity_poly.entity_id
_entity_poly.type
_entity_poly.pdbx_seq_one_letter_code
_entity_poly.pdbx_strand_id
1 'polypeptide(L)' 'MNKSAVEITSKKEPRSAVRRIHVNLPEEVHQKLRVKCALEDVTIQDFVSDLIGKAVASVRIER' A
#
# COMPACT_ATOMS: atom_id res chain seq x y z
N MET A 1 -13.40 -10.59 -42.08
CA MET A 1 -13.59 -9.24 -41.53
C MET A 1 -14.99 -9.26 -40.93
N ASN A 2 -15.26 -9.03 -39.64
CA ASN A 2 -15.01 -7.83 -38.82
C ASN A 2 -14.96 -8.28 -37.34
N LYS A 3 -14.03 -7.75 -36.53
CA LYS A 3 -14.16 -7.79 -35.07
C LYS A 3 -14.15 -6.36 -34.57
N SER A 4 -15.32 -5.88 -34.15
CA SER A 4 -15.50 -4.60 -33.50
C SER A 4 -14.74 -4.61 -32.17
N ALA A 5 -13.66 -3.83 -32.10
CA ALA A 5 -12.98 -3.53 -30.86
C ALA A 5 -13.84 -2.53 -30.08
N VAL A 6 -14.38 -2.98 -28.95
CA VAL A 6 -15.02 -2.12 -27.97
C VAL A 6 -13.91 -1.36 -27.26
N GLU A 7 -13.79 -0.06 -27.55
CA GLU A 7 -12.96 0.86 -26.77
C GLU A 7 -13.54 1.00 -25.37
N ILE A 8 -13.05 0.20 -24.43
CA ILE A 8 -13.26 0.42 -23.00
C ILE A 8 -12.35 1.60 -22.62
N THR A 9 -12.89 2.80 -22.72
CA THR A 9 -12.31 4.02 -22.14
C THR A 9 -12.35 3.90 -20.62
N SER A 10 -11.32 3.25 -20.07
CA SER A 10 -11.07 3.21 -18.62
C SER A 10 -10.76 4.62 -18.13
N LYS A 11 -11.80 5.32 -17.66
CA LYS A 11 -11.66 6.51 -16.79
C LYS A 11 -10.77 6.13 -15.61
N LYS A 12 -9.51 6.57 -15.62
CA LYS A 12 -8.67 6.56 -14.43
C LYS A 12 -9.27 7.56 -13.45
N GLU A 13 -10.00 7.07 -12.45
CA GLU A 13 -10.20 7.85 -11.24
C GLU A 13 -8.83 8.33 -10.74
N PRO A 14 -8.70 9.57 -10.26
CA PRO A 14 -7.43 10.02 -9.69
C PRO A 14 -7.16 9.13 -8.49
N ARG A 15 -6.23 8.16 -8.63
CA ARG A 15 -5.67 7.44 -7.49
C ARG A 15 -5.33 8.51 -6.47
N SER A 16 -6.05 8.56 -5.35
CA SER A 16 -5.69 9.40 -4.22
C SER A 16 -4.19 9.28 -4.04
N ALA A 17 -3.44 10.38 -4.20
CA ALA A 17 -2.01 10.31 -4.44
C ALA A 17 -1.33 9.52 -3.32
N VAL A 18 -0.96 8.27 -3.59
CA VAL A 18 -0.29 7.41 -2.62
C VAL A 18 1.05 8.06 -2.31
N ARG A 19 1.23 8.51 -1.07
CA ARG A 19 2.48 9.12 -0.60
C ARG A 19 3.36 8.03 0.00
N ARG A 20 4.56 7.87 -0.54
CA ARG A 20 5.55 6.92 -0.02
C ARG A 20 6.32 7.56 1.12
N ILE A 21 6.63 6.76 2.13
CA ILE A 21 7.59 7.11 3.19
C ILE A 21 8.82 6.21 3.06
N HIS A 22 9.99 6.75 3.40
CA HIS A 22 11.21 5.96 3.57
C HIS A 22 11.44 5.75 5.07
N VAL A 23 11.67 4.50 5.49
CA VAL A 23 11.85 4.14 6.90
C VAL A 23 13.19 3.43 7.05
N ASN A 24 14.00 3.88 7.99
CA ASN A 24 15.21 3.18 8.40
C ASN A 24 14.85 2.18 9.48
N LEU A 25 15.06 0.89 9.22
CA LEU A 25 14.87 -0.18 10.19
C LEU A 25 16.22 -0.82 10.49
N PRO A 26 16.50 -1.18 11.77
CA PRO A 26 17.60 -2.07 12.08
C PRO A 26 17.48 -3.37 11.27
N GLU A 27 18.61 -3.92 10.82
CA GLU A 27 18.65 -5.12 9.96
C GLU A 27 17.83 -6.28 10.54
N GLU A 28 17.98 -6.54 11.84
CA GLU A 28 17.24 -7.58 12.54
C GLU A 28 15.71 -7.37 12.48
N VAL A 29 15.26 -6.11 12.60
CA VAL A 29 13.83 -5.76 12.54
C VAL A 29 13.31 -5.95 11.12
N HIS A 30 14.08 -5.54 10.11
CA HIS A 30 13.72 -5.74 8.71
C HIS A 30 13.61 -7.23 8.34
N GLN A 31 14.53 -8.07 8.84
CA GLN A 31 14.47 -9.53 8.64
C GLN A 31 13.21 -10.14 9.26
N LYS A 32 12.92 -9.80 10.53
CA LYS A 32 11.70 -10.26 11.21
C LYS A 32 10.43 -9.81 10.49
N LEU A 33 10.41 -8.58 9.97
CA LEU A 33 9.29 -8.04 9.18
C LEU A 33 9.06 -8.88 7.91
N ARG A 34 10.11 -9.23 7.18
CA ARG A 34 10.00 -10.08 5.98
C ARG A 34 9.42 -11.46 6.29
N VAL A 35 9.91 -12.10 7.36
CA VAL A 35 9.40 -13.41 7.80
C VAL A 35 7.92 -13.30 8.15
N LYS A 36 7.54 -12.28 8.92
CA LYS A 36 6.14 -12.06 9.31
C LYS A 36 5.21 -11.90 8.10
N CYS A 37 5.60 -11.05 7.15
CA CYS A 37 4.81 -10.82 5.94
C CYS A 37 4.63 -12.11 5.11
N ALA A 38 5.68 -12.95 5.05
CA ALA A 38 5.61 -14.23 4.36
C ALA A 38 4.69 -15.24 5.06
N LEU A 39 4.67 -15.26 6.40
CA LEU A 39 3.77 -16.12 7.17
C LEU A 39 2.30 -15.73 7.04
N GLU A 40 2.03 -14.43 6.90
CA GLU A 40 0.68 -13.86 6.81
C GLU A 40 0.17 -13.72 5.37
N ASP A 41 0.97 -14.09 4.36
CA ASP A 41 0.70 -13.89 2.93
C ASP A 41 0.30 -12.45 2.57
N VAL A 42 1.03 -11.49 3.13
CA VAL A 42 0.83 -10.04 2.88
C VAL A 42 2.11 -9.40 2.36
N THR A 43 1.97 -8.27 1.66
CA THR A 43 3.15 -7.49 1.28
C THR A 43 3.64 -6.65 2.46
N ILE A 44 4.95 -6.33 2.48
CA ILE A 44 5.52 -5.40 3.47
C ILE A 44 4.79 -4.04 3.43
N GLN A 45 4.41 -3.58 2.23
CA GLN A 45 3.72 -2.29 2.07
C GLN A 45 2.34 -2.31 2.72
N ASP A 46 1.56 -3.38 2.51
CA ASP A 46 0.24 -3.50 3.11
C ASP A 46 0.33 -3.63 4.62
N PHE A 47 1.26 -4.47 5.11
CA PHE A 47 1.50 -4.63 6.54
C PHE A 47 1.88 -3.31 7.23
N VAL A 48 2.84 -2.57 6.66
CA VAL A 48 3.29 -1.29 7.24
C VAL A 48 2.20 -0.23 7.12
N SER A 49 1.46 -0.20 6.01
CA SER A 49 0.35 0.74 5.82
C SER A 49 -0.76 0.53 6.84
N ASP A 50 -1.15 -0.72 7.08
CA ASP A 50 -2.14 -1.09 8.10
C ASP A 50 -1.63 -0.77 9.51
N LEU A 51 -0.38 -1.13 9.83
CA LEU A 51 0.25 -0.83 11.11
C LEU A 51 0.26 0.68 11.41
N ILE A 52 0.69 1.49 10.45
CA ILE A 52 0.72 2.94 10.58
C ILE A 52 -0.70 3.50 10.66
N GLY A 53 -1.62 3.03 9.82
CA GLY A 53 -3.02 3.45 9.82
C GLY A 53 -3.68 3.26 11.18
N LYS A 54 -3.44 2.10 11.82
CA LYS A 54 -3.89 1.82 13.20
C LYS A 54 -3.22 2.75 14.21
N ALA A 55 -1.92 2.98 14.10
CA ALA A 55 -1.17 3.81 15.03
C ALA A 55 -1.58 5.29 15.00
N VAL A 56 -2.01 5.81 13.85
CA VAL A 56 -2.42 7.22 13.68
C VAL A 56 -3.93 7.44 13.68
N ALA A 57 -4.72 6.38 13.90
CA ALA A 57 -6.19 6.43 13.78
C ALA A 57 -6.86 7.48 14.69
N SER A 58 -6.24 7.83 15.82
CA SER A 58 -6.73 8.83 16.76
C SER A 58 -6.35 10.27 16.40
N VAL A 59 -5.44 10.47 15.45
CA VAL A 59 -4.91 11.79 15.09
C VAL A 59 -5.89 12.47 14.13
N ARG A 60 -6.41 13.64 14.52
CA ARG A 60 -7.25 14.49 13.66
C ARG A 60 -6.36 15.44 12.87
N ILE A 61 -6.66 15.61 11.58
CA ILE A 61 -6.02 16.60 10.73
C ILE A 61 -6.98 17.79 10.64
N GLU A 62 -6.63 18.91 11.27
CA GLU A 62 -7.29 20.19 11.02
C GLU A 62 -6.79 20.74 9.68
N ARG A 63 -7.72 21.11 8.81
CA ARG A 63 -7.43 21.68 7.48
C ARG A 63 -7.85 23.13 7.44
#